data_AF-A6UP09-F1
#
_entry.id   AF-A6UP09-F1
#
_cell.length_a   1.000
_cell.length_b   1.000
_cell.length_c   1.000
_cell.angle_alpha   90.00
_cell.angle_beta   90.00
_cell.angle_gamma   90.00
#
_symmetry.space_group_name_H-M   'P 1'
#
loop_
_entity.id
_entity.type
_entity.pdbx_description
1 polymer ?
#
loop_
_entity_poly.entity_id
_entity_poly.type
_entity_poly.pdbx_seq_one_letter_code
_entity_poly.pdbx_strand_id
1 'polypeptide(L)' 'MGENMDKKFFECKVCKDIHYGKNWPNPCPTCLTKNSYIEIKVEDAFKKLEK' A
#
# COMPACT_ATOMS: atom_id res chain seq x y z
N MET A 1 10.57 19.34 -15.69
CA MET A 1 11.06 17.95 -15.49
C MET A 1 10.94 17.63 -14.02
N GLY A 2 10.08 16.69 -13.65
CA GLY A 2 9.83 16.35 -12.24
C GLY A 2 8.82 15.21 -12.11
N GLU A 3 9.08 14.10 -12.80
CA GLU A 3 8.27 12.88 -12.69
C GLU A 3 8.66 12.14 -11.41
N ASN A 4 7.99 12.47 -10.30
CA ASN A 4 8.08 11.74 -9.04
C ASN A 4 6.69 11.19 -8.68
N MET A 5 6.02 10.50 -9.60
CA MET A 5 4.64 10.06 -9.39
C MET A 5 4.38 8.59 -9.78
N ASP A 6 5.38 7.73 -9.64
CA ASP A 6 5.21 6.28 -9.87
C ASP A 6 5.03 5.46 -8.60
N LYS A 7 5.27 6.06 -7.42
CA LYS A 7 5.20 5.34 -6.15
C LYS A 7 3.81 5.50 -5.57
N LYS A 8 3.13 4.38 -5.40
CA LYS A 8 1.77 4.31 -4.87
C LYS A 8 1.79 3.65 -3.49
N PHE A 9 0.76 3.92 -2.72
CA PHE A 9 0.55 3.24 -1.45
C PHE A 9 -0.38 2.06 -1.69
N PHE A 10 -0.02 0.93 -1.10
CA PHE A 10 -0.80 -0.29 -1.18
C PHE A 10 -1.13 -0.74 0.23
N GLU A 11 -2.42 -0.88 0.53
CA GLU A 11 -2.87 -1.39 1.82
C GLU A 11 -3.38 -2.82 1.67
N CYS A 12 -2.88 -3.71 2.53
CA CYS A 12 -3.43 -5.04 2.64
C CYS A 12 -4.79 -5.00 3.35
N LYS A 13 -5.89 -5.41 2.70
CA LYS A 13 -7.21 -5.46 3.33
C LYS A 13 -7.33 -6.48 4.48
N VAL A 14 -6.38 -7.41 4.59
CA VAL A 14 -6.42 -8.51 5.57
C VAL A 14 -5.71 -8.10 6.87
N CYS A 15 -4.43 -7.74 6.77
CA CYS A 15 -3.62 -7.37 7.94
C CYS A 15 -3.47 -5.85 8.15
N LYS A 16 -3.97 -5.02 7.21
CA LYS A 16 -3.81 -3.56 7.19
C LYS A 16 -2.35 -3.08 7.08
N ASP A 17 -1.48 -3.94 6.57
CA ASP A 17 -0.10 -3.57 6.23
C ASP A 17 -0.07 -2.54 5.09
N ILE A 18 0.63 -1.43 5.29
CA ILE A 18 0.78 -0.36 4.30
C ILE A 18 2.16 -0.48 3.65
N HIS A 19 2.17 -0.80 2.36
CA HIS A 19 3.37 -0.89 1.55
C HIS A 19 3.49 0.30 0.61
N TYR A 20 4.68 0.88 0.51
CA TYR A 20 4.97 2.00 -0.39
C TYR A 20 5.94 1.57 -1.48
N GLY A 21 5.51 1.62 -2.75
CA GLY A 21 6.33 1.15 -3.86
C GLY A 21 5.68 1.37 -5.24
N LYS A 22 6.36 0.91 -6.29
CA LYS A 22 5.80 0.95 -7.67
C LYS A 22 4.85 -0.22 -7.95
N ASN A 23 5.09 -1.36 -7.31
CA ASN A 23 4.29 -2.58 -7.40
C ASN A 23 4.00 -3.12 -5.99
N TRP A 24 2.86 -3.78 -5.82
CA TRP A 24 2.52 -4.47 -4.56
C TRP A 24 3.06 -5.91 -4.55
N PRO A 25 3.48 -6.43 -3.39
CA PRO A 25 3.88 -7.83 -3.26
C PRO A 25 2.65 -8.76 -3.34
N ASN A 26 2.79 -9.87 -4.05
CA ASN A 26 1.81 -10.95 -4.10
C ASN A 26 2.52 -12.31 -3.95
N PRO A 27 2.29 -13.09 -2.88
CA PRO A 27 1.36 -12.86 -1.75
C PRO A 27 1.85 -11.81 -0.75
N CYS A 28 0.97 -11.39 0.17
CA CYS A 28 1.34 -10.47 1.24
C CYS A 28 2.42 -11.07 2.17
N PRO A 29 3.52 -10.37 2.46
CA PRO A 29 4.58 -10.90 3.32
C PRO A 29 4.13 -11.08 4.78
N THR A 30 3.13 -10.32 5.23
CA THR A 30 2.64 -10.35 6.61
C THR A 30 1.61 -11.44 6.85
N CYS A 31 0.62 -11.58 5.96
CA CYS A 31 -0.51 -12.51 6.13
C CYS A 31 -0.58 -13.62 5.08
N LEU A 32 0.37 -13.68 4.14
CA LEU A 32 0.46 -14.66 3.05
C LEU A 32 -0.77 -14.72 2.13
N THR A 33 -1.68 -13.76 2.23
CA THR A 33 -2.89 -13.72 1.42
C THR A 33 -2.58 -13.16 0.03
N LYS A 34 -3.08 -13.84 -1.00
CA LYS A 34 -2.94 -13.43 -2.39
C LYS A 34 -3.93 -12.31 -2.72
N ASN A 35 -3.55 -11.40 -3.59
CA ASN A 35 -4.37 -10.32 -4.16
C ASN A 35 -5.11 -9.48 -3.11
N SER A 36 -4.49 -9.31 -1.94
CA SER A 36 -5.09 -8.61 -0.81
C SER A 36 -4.67 -7.16 -0.67
N TYR A 37 -3.64 -6.75 -1.41
CA TYR A 37 -3.22 -5.35 -1.48
C TYR A 37 -4.12 -4.58 -2.45
N ILE A 38 -4.54 -3.39 -2.02
CA ILE A 38 -5.23 -2.41 -2.84
C ILE A 38 -4.46 -1.11 -2.87
N GLU A 39 -4.51 -0.43 -4.00
CA GLU A 39 -3.99 0.92 -4.13
C GLU A 39 -4.83 1.88 -3.27
N ILE A 40 -4.16 2.60 -2.37
CA ILE A 40 -4.73 3.66 -1.56
C ILE A 40 -4.04 4.98 -1.87
N LYS A 41 -4.75 6.09 -1.66
CA LYS A 41 -4.18 7.43 -1.80
C LYS A 41 -3.26 7.74 -0.62
N VAL A 42 -2.26 8.56 -0.87
CA VAL A 42 -1.32 9.08 0.14
C VAL A 42 -2.10 9.65 1.34
N GLU A 43 -3.12 10.47 1.05
CA GLU A 43 -3.99 11.10 2.05
C GLU A 43 -4.68 10.09 2.98
N ASP A 44 -5.08 8.92 2.45
CA ASP A 44 -5.75 7.87 3.20
C ASP A 44 -4.76 7.14 4.12
N ALA A 45 -3.53 6.92 3.64
CA ALA A 45 -2.45 6.32 4.43
C ALA A 45 -2.07 7.21 5.63
N PHE A 46 -1.90 8.52 5.41
CA PHE A 46 -1.58 9.47 6.49
C PHE A 46 -2.68 9.52 7.55
N LYS A 47 -3.95 9.62 7.14
CA LYS A 47 -5.09 9.59 8.07
C LYS A 47 -5.14 8.35 8.97
N LYS A 48 -4.61 7.22 8.50
CA LYS A 48 -4.58 5.97 9.27
C LYS A 48 -3.40 5.88 10.24
N LEU A 49 -2.32 6.61 10.00
CA LEU A 49 -1.15 6.68 10.88
C LEU A 49 -1.31 7.74 11.98
N GLU A 50 -2.19 8.73 11.80
CA GLU A 50 -2.46 9.80 12.76
C GLU A 50 -3.46 9.43 13.87
N LYS A 51 -3.93 8.18 13.94
CA LYS A 51 -4.95 7.72 14.91
C LYS A 51 -4.38 6.73 15.91
#